data_AF-A0A450WU80-F1
#
_entry.id   AF-A0A450WU80-F1
#
_cell.length_a   1.000
_cell.length_b   1.000
_cell.length_c   1.000
_cell.angle_alpha   90.00
_cell.angle_beta   90.00
_cell.angle_gamma   90.00
#
_symmetry.space_group_name_H-M   'P 1'
#
loop_
_entity.id
_entity.type
_entity.pdbx_description
1 polymer ?
#
loop_
_entity_poly.entity_id
_entity_poly.type
_entity_poly.pdbx_seq_one_letter_code
_entity_poly.pdbx_strand_id
1 'polypeptide(L)'
;MKRFPDIVRDNLDEWVWAFKHNEVPEEFGSPGIDALKDKFDYIRMTEEDRRKFHTHHDYVRSEGGMIAHAREEGRKEGLAEGMQKGKEEGIEEGARERSLEIARALKQSGMSPTRITEITGVPRSYLAKL
;
A
#
# COMPACT_ATOMS: atom_id res chain seq x y z
N MET A 1 40.48 -14.22 -42.14
CA MET A 1 39.41 -13.22 -41.98
C MET A 1 38.64 -13.55 -40.70
N LYS A 2 38.57 -12.64 -39.72
CA LYS A 2 37.73 -12.87 -38.53
C LYS A 2 36.27 -12.83 -38.98
N ARG A 3 35.51 -13.91 -38.77
CA ARG A 3 34.07 -13.92 -38.99
C ARG A 3 33.44 -13.22 -37.78
N PHE A 4 32.61 -12.21 -38.03
CA PHE A 4 31.96 -11.35 -37.02
C PHE A 4 32.93 -10.50 -36.19
N PRO A 5 33.29 -9.28 -36.63
CA PRO A 5 33.95 -8.32 -35.75
C PRO A 5 32.96 -7.82 -34.68
N ASP A 6 33.45 -7.33 -33.54
CA ASP A 6 32.61 -6.77 -32.46
C ASP A 6 32.23 -5.33 -32.80
N ILE A 7 31.48 -5.17 -33.88
CA ILE A 7 30.97 -3.89 -34.38
C ILE A 7 29.46 -4.03 -34.46
N VAL A 8 28.74 -3.21 -33.70
CA VAL A 8 27.27 -3.18 -33.68
C VAL A 8 26.79 -2.10 -34.64
N ARG A 9 26.03 -2.48 -35.68
CA ARG A 9 25.50 -1.52 -36.70
C ARG A 9 23.99 -1.60 -36.85
N ASP A 10 23.44 -2.77 -36.61
CA ASP A 10 22.01 -3.04 -36.72
C ASP A 10 21.57 -4.03 -35.62
N ASN A 11 20.27 -4.33 -35.61
CA ASN A 11 19.68 -5.24 -34.63
C ASN A 11 20.32 -6.63 -34.67
N LEU A 12 20.70 -7.15 -35.85
CA LEU A 12 21.31 -8.48 -35.95
C LEU A 12 22.69 -8.48 -35.29
N ASP A 13 23.46 -7.41 -35.46
CA ASP A 13 24.76 -7.27 -34.80
C ASP A 13 24.63 -7.18 -33.27
N GLU A 14 23.57 -6.53 -32.75
CA GLU A 14 23.26 -6.54 -31.31
C GLU A 14 23.04 -7.97 -30.80
N TRP A 15 22.24 -8.78 -31.51
CA TRP A 15 22.04 -10.19 -31.17
C TRP A 15 23.34 -10.99 -31.23
N VAL A 16 24.15 -10.82 -32.29
CA VAL A 16 25.44 -11.51 -32.44
C VAL A 16 26.41 -11.12 -31.33
N TRP A 17 26.47 -9.83 -30.97
CA TRP A 17 27.29 -9.35 -29.87
C TRP A 17 26.82 -9.95 -28.54
N ALA A 18 25.51 -9.96 -28.29
CA ALA A 18 24.95 -10.47 -27.05
C ALA A 18 25.23 -11.95 -26.85
N PHE A 19 25.09 -12.78 -27.89
CA PHE A 19 25.43 -14.20 -27.82
C PHE A 19 26.93 -14.47 -27.65
N LYS A 20 27.80 -13.62 -28.17
CA LYS A 20 29.25 -13.76 -27.99
C LYS A 20 29.70 -13.47 -26.56
N HIS A 21 29.12 -12.43 -25.95
CA HIS A 21 29.53 -11.94 -24.64
C HIS A 21 28.63 -12.49 -23.51
N ASN A 22 27.56 -13.20 -23.88
CA ASN A 22 26.46 -13.61 -22.99
C ASN A 22 25.84 -12.43 -22.22
N GLU A 23 25.88 -11.22 -22.76
CA GLU A 23 25.47 -10.00 -22.09
C GLU A 23 24.60 -9.18 -23.02
N VAL A 24 23.60 -8.49 -22.46
CA VAL A 24 22.77 -7.55 -23.21
C VAL A 24 22.98 -6.17 -22.56
N PRO A 25 23.80 -5.31 -23.16
CA PRO A 25 23.97 -3.93 -22.72
C PRO A 25 22.63 -3.19 -22.73
N GLU A 26 22.46 -2.22 -21.83
CA GLU A 26 21.20 -1.48 -21.69
C GLU A 26 20.87 -0.62 -22.91
N GLU A 27 21.88 -0.26 -23.69
CA GLU A 27 21.74 0.48 -24.93
C GLU A 27 21.17 -0.34 -26.10
N PHE A 28 21.09 -1.67 -26.00
CA PHE A 28 20.58 -2.52 -27.07
C PHE A 28 19.05 -2.39 -27.17
N GLY A 29 18.56 -2.02 -28.35
CA GLY A 29 17.15 -1.75 -28.61
C GLY A 29 16.46 -2.80 -29.48
N SER A 30 17.16 -3.89 -29.82
CA SER A 30 16.63 -4.95 -30.67
C SER A 30 15.30 -5.52 -30.15
N PRO A 31 14.26 -5.64 -31.00
CA PRO A 31 12.99 -6.20 -30.58
C PRO A 31 13.14 -7.59 -29.95
N GLY A 32 12.73 -7.71 -28.67
CA GLY A 32 12.77 -8.96 -27.91
C GLY A 32 14.13 -9.31 -27.28
N ILE A 33 15.14 -8.44 -27.37
CA ILE A 33 16.47 -8.71 -26.78
C ILE A 33 16.45 -8.69 -25.24
N ASP A 34 15.49 -7.99 -24.64
CA ASP A 34 15.26 -8.02 -23.18
C ASP A 34 14.95 -9.43 -22.67
N ALA A 35 14.22 -10.25 -23.44
CA ALA A 35 13.97 -11.63 -23.05
C ALA A 35 15.25 -12.48 -23.01
N LEU A 36 16.26 -12.12 -23.83
CA LEU A 36 17.58 -12.73 -23.76
C LEU A 36 18.35 -12.26 -22.52
N LYS A 37 18.23 -10.99 -22.15
CA LYS A 37 18.78 -10.44 -20.89
C LYS A 37 18.24 -11.22 -19.69
N ASP A 38 16.92 -11.35 -19.59
CA ASP A 38 16.25 -12.13 -18.54
C ASP A 38 16.76 -13.57 -18.49
N LYS A 39 16.97 -14.19 -19.66
CA LYS A 39 17.47 -15.56 -19.76
C LYS A 39 18.93 -15.67 -19.28
N PHE A 40 19.79 -14.72 -19.65
CA PHE A 40 21.17 -14.70 -19.18
C PHE A 40 21.24 -14.47 -17.68
N ASP A 41 20.44 -13.55 -17.15
CA ASP A 41 20.37 -13.29 -15.71
C ASP A 41 19.95 -14.56 -14.97
N TYR A 42 18.91 -15.25 -15.44
CA TYR A 42 18.47 -16.53 -14.88
C TYR A 42 19.55 -17.62 -14.92
N ILE A 43 20.33 -17.72 -16.01
CA ILE A 43 21.40 -18.71 -16.15
C ILE A 43 22.58 -18.37 -15.21
N ARG A 44 22.85 -17.09 -15.00
CA ARG A 44 23.89 -16.60 -14.08
C ARG A 44 23.55 -16.76 -12.61
N MET A 45 22.26 -16.94 -12.27
CA MET A 45 21.84 -17.19 -10.89
C MET A 45 22.54 -18.43 -10.32
N THR A 46 22.94 -18.33 -9.05
CA THR A 46 23.39 -19.50 -8.29
C THR A 46 22.23 -20.48 -8.10
N GLU A 47 22.54 -21.75 -7.79
CA GLU A 47 21.49 -22.74 -7.46
C GLU A 47 20.62 -22.27 -6.29
N GLU A 48 21.22 -21.60 -5.30
CA GLU A 48 20.49 -21.07 -4.16
C GLU A 48 19.50 -19.97 -4.57
N ASP A 49 19.95 -19.01 -5.39
CA ASP A 49 19.12 -17.90 -5.84
C ASP A 49 18.00 -18.40 -6.77
N ARG A 50 18.32 -19.32 -7.68
CA ARG A 50 17.33 -19.95 -8.55
C ARG A 50 16.28 -20.71 -7.74
N ARG A 51 16.69 -21.45 -6.70
CA ARG A 51 15.76 -22.14 -5.80
C ARG A 51 14.86 -21.15 -5.05
N LYS A 52 15.41 -20.04 -4.55
CA LYS A 52 14.61 -18.98 -3.89
C LYS A 52 13.60 -18.37 -4.87
N PHE A 53 14.03 -18.06 -6.09
CA PHE A 53 13.16 -17.51 -7.13
C PHE A 53 11.99 -18.45 -7.45
N HIS A 54 12.27 -19.73 -7.72
CA HIS A 54 11.21 -20.72 -7.97
C HIS A 54 10.30 -20.92 -6.77
N THR A 55 10.85 -21.02 -5.56
CA THR A 55 10.05 -21.18 -4.33
C THR A 55 9.11 -19.99 -4.12
N HIS A 56 9.61 -18.76 -4.30
CA HIS A 56 8.77 -17.56 -4.21
C HIS A 56 7.71 -17.55 -5.31
N HIS A 57 8.10 -17.86 -6.55
CA HIS A 57 7.19 -17.89 -7.67
C HIS A 57 6.06 -18.92 -7.47
N ASP A 58 6.41 -20.13 -7.02
CA ASP A 58 5.45 -21.19 -6.75
C ASP A 58 4.56 -20.83 -5.57
N TYR A 59 5.11 -20.19 -4.52
CA TYR A 59 4.34 -19.70 -3.40
C TYR A 59 3.30 -18.65 -3.83
N VAL A 60 3.70 -17.65 -4.62
CA VAL A 60 2.78 -16.61 -5.14
C VAL A 60 1.70 -17.22 -6.04
N ARG A 61 2.04 -18.22 -6.85
CA ARG A 61 1.06 -18.94 -7.69
C ARG A 61 0.19 -19.93 -6.91
N SER A 62 0.62 -20.33 -5.71
CA SER A 62 -0.12 -21.29 -4.90
C SER A 62 -1.34 -20.65 -4.24
N GLU A 63 -2.33 -21.49 -3.94
CA GLU A 63 -3.50 -21.10 -3.13
C GLU A 63 -3.09 -20.55 -1.77
N GLY A 64 -2.00 -21.08 -1.18
CA GLY A 64 -1.46 -20.62 0.10
C GLY A 64 -0.96 -19.18 0.05
N GLY A 65 -0.28 -18.78 -1.03
CA GLY A 65 0.17 -17.40 -1.23
C GLY A 65 -1.00 -16.43 -1.44
N MET A 66 -2.00 -16.83 -2.23
CA MET A 66 -3.22 -16.04 -2.42
C MET A 66 -4.00 -15.84 -1.11
N ILE A 67 -4.17 -16.90 -0.30
CA ILE A 67 -4.85 -16.81 1.00
C ILE A 67 -4.06 -15.94 1.97
N ALA A 68 -2.73 -16.08 2.03
CA ALA A 68 -1.89 -15.26 2.91
C ALA A 68 -1.98 -13.78 2.55
N HIS A 69 -1.91 -13.46 1.25
CA HIS A 69 -2.08 -12.10 0.76
C HIS A 69 -3.46 -11.53 1.12
N ALA A 70 -4.54 -12.28 0.85
CA ALA A 70 -5.91 -11.84 1.17
C ALA A 70 -6.12 -11.59 2.67
N ARG A 71 -5.53 -12.41 3.55
CA ARG A 71 -5.57 -12.22 5.00
C ARG A 71 -4.84 -10.95 5.43
N GLU A 72 -3.67 -10.71 4.85
CA GLU A 72 -2.87 -9.54 5.19
C GLU A 72 -3.56 -8.24 4.76
N GLU A 73 -4.12 -8.21 3.54
CA GLU A 73 -4.90 -7.06 3.08
C GLU A 73 -6.15 -6.84 3.94
N GLY A 74 -6.92 -7.90 4.22
CA GLY A 74 -8.09 -7.79 5.10
C GLY A 74 -7.76 -7.30 6.51
N ARG A 75 -6.60 -7.67 7.06
CA ARG A 75 -6.10 -7.17 8.34
C ARG A 75 -5.77 -5.67 8.27
N LYS A 76 -5.11 -5.22 7.20
CA LYS A 76 -4.77 -3.81 7.00
C LYS A 76 -6.02 -2.96 6.84
N GLU A 77 -6.96 -3.39 6.01
CA GLU A 77 -8.24 -2.71 5.79
C GLU A 77 -9.04 -2.62 7.10
N GLY A 78 -9.18 -3.74 7.81
CA GLY A 78 -9.90 -3.76 9.09
C GLY A 78 -9.28 -2.85 10.16
N LEU A 79 -7.94 -2.76 10.21
CA LEU A 79 -7.25 -1.82 11.10
C LEU A 79 -7.50 -0.36 10.70
N ALA A 80 -7.41 -0.05 9.41
CA ALA A 80 -7.63 1.29 8.90
C ALA A 80 -9.07 1.76 9.16
N GLU A 81 -10.06 0.93 8.85
CA GLU A 81 -11.46 1.22 9.14
C GLU A 81 -11.73 1.37 10.65
N GLY A 82 -11.17 0.47 11.47
CA GLY A 82 -11.34 0.52 12.92
C GLY A 82 -10.77 1.80 13.53
N MET A 83 -9.59 2.23 13.06
CA MET A 83 -8.96 3.49 13.48
C MET A 83 -9.78 4.71 13.06
N GLN A 84 -10.32 4.70 11.84
CA GLN A 84 -11.16 5.80 11.35
C GLN A 84 -12.46 5.91 12.15
N LYS A 85 -13.18 4.80 12.32
CA LYS A 85 -14.43 4.75 13.12
C LYS A 85 -14.17 5.17 14.56
N GLY A 86 -13.14 4.61 15.21
CA GLY A 86 -12.82 4.96 16.59
C GLY A 86 -12.43 6.44 16.76
N LYS A 87 -11.77 7.04 15.77
CA LYS A 87 -11.47 8.47 15.78
C LYS A 87 -12.73 9.33 15.63
N GLU A 88 -13.64 8.96 14.72
CA GLU A 88 -14.90 9.67 14.52
C GLU A 88 -15.79 9.60 15.77
N GLU A 89 -16.00 8.40 16.31
CA GLU A 89 -16.77 8.18 17.55
C GLU A 89 -16.15 8.94 18.73
N GLY A 90 -14.81 8.93 18.87
CA GLY A 90 -14.12 9.66 19.93
C GLY A 90 -14.27 11.18 19.82
N ILE A 91 -14.29 11.73 18.60
CA ILE A 91 -14.51 13.17 18.37
C ILE A 91 -15.96 13.54 18.71
N GLU A 92 -16.94 12.75 18.27
CA GLU A 92 -18.36 13.00 18.54
C GLU A 92 -18.66 12.93 20.04
N GLU A 93 -18.18 11.87 20.70
CA GLU A 93 -18.39 11.70 22.14
C GLU A 93 -17.72 12.82 22.95
N GLY A 94 -16.47 13.20 22.61
CA GLY A 94 -15.79 14.31 23.27
C GLY A 94 -16.49 15.66 23.06
N ALA A 95 -17.04 15.92 21.86
CA ALA A 95 -17.81 17.13 21.58
C ALA A 95 -19.13 17.15 22.37
N ARG A 96 -19.78 15.99 22.51
CA ARG A 96 -21.00 15.82 23.31
C ARG A 96 -20.74 16.03 24.79
N GLU A 97 -19.71 15.40 25.36
CA GLU A 97 -19.32 15.57 26.76
C GLU A 97 -19.00 17.03 27.08
N ARG A 98 -18.19 17.68 26.25
CA ARG A 98 -17.84 19.10 26.41
C ARG A 98 -19.09 20.00 26.39
N SER A 99 -20.03 19.73 25.48
CA SER A 99 -21.29 20.48 25.40
C SER A 99 -22.12 20.34 26.68
N LEU A 100 -22.14 19.14 27.27
CA LEU A 100 -22.83 18.89 28.54
C LEU A 100 -22.13 19.54 29.74
N GLU A 101 -20.80 19.54 29.79
CA GLU A 101 -20.03 20.24 30.82
C GLU A 101 -20.30 21.74 30.80
N ILE A 102 -20.26 22.36 29.62
CA ILE A 102 -20.59 23.78 29.45
C ILE A 102 -22.04 24.03 29.88
N ALA A 103 -22.98 23.18 29.48
CA ALA A 103 -24.39 23.32 29.87
C ALA A 103 -24.59 23.26 31.40
N ARG A 104 -23.87 22.37 32.11
CA ARG A 104 -23.89 22.28 33.58
C ARG A 104 -23.36 23.57 34.21
N ALA A 105 -22.22 24.08 33.73
CA ALA A 105 -21.62 25.31 34.25
C ALA A 105 -22.55 26.52 34.07
N LEU A 106 -23.17 26.68 32.88
CA LEU A 106 -24.11 27.76 32.60
C LEU A 106 -25.40 27.65 33.42
N LYS A 107 -25.88 26.43 33.67
CA LYS A 107 -27.03 26.19 34.55
C LYS A 107 -26.72 26.61 35.99
N GLN A 108 -25.55 26.25 36.49
CA GLN A 108 -25.08 26.63 37.84
C GLN A 108 -24.91 28.15 37.98
N SER A 109 -24.53 28.86 36.91
CA SER A 109 -24.48 30.34 36.91
C SER A 109 -25.85 31.01 36.77
N GLY A 110 -26.96 30.26 36.82
CA GLY A 110 -28.32 30.79 36.78
C GLY A 110 -28.83 31.19 35.39
N MET A 111 -28.16 30.75 34.31
CA MET A 111 -28.59 31.06 32.95
C MET A 111 -29.90 30.33 32.60
N SER A 112 -30.78 30.97 31.82
CA SER A 112 -32.07 30.38 31.46
C SER A 112 -31.90 29.15 30.56
N PRO A 113 -32.75 28.12 30.70
CA PRO A 113 -32.65 26.91 29.87
C PRO A 113 -32.75 27.16 28.36
N THR A 114 -33.49 28.20 27.93
CA THR A 114 -33.55 28.60 26.51
C THR A 114 -32.17 28.99 26.01
N ARG A 115 -31.48 29.88 26.74
CA ARG A 115 -30.18 30.43 26.33
C ARG A 115 -29.08 29.37 26.38
N ILE A 116 -29.16 28.44 27.33
CA ILE A 116 -28.22 27.31 27.40
C ILE A 116 -28.38 26.41 26.17
N THR A 117 -29.63 26.11 25.76
CA THR A 117 -29.91 25.31 24.56
C THR A 117 -29.34 25.98 23.30
N GLU A 118 -29.49 27.31 23.19
CA GLU A 118 -28.94 28.10 22.07
C GLU A 118 -27.40 28.07 22.02
N ILE A 119 -26.72 28.08 23.17
CA ILE A 119 -25.24 28.13 23.23
C ILE A 119 -24.60 26.75 23.04
N THR A 120 -25.16 25.71 23.66
CA THR A 120 -24.53 24.38 23.72
C THR A 120 -25.15 23.37 22.78
N GLY A 121 -26.30 23.69 22.17
CA GLY A 121 -27.07 22.76 21.35
C GLY A 121 -27.72 21.61 22.15
N VAL A 122 -27.57 21.59 23.48
CA VAL A 122 -28.13 20.53 24.34
C VAL A 122 -29.64 20.75 24.50
N PRO A 123 -30.50 19.79 24.11
CA PRO A 123 -31.95 19.96 24.20
C PRO A 123 -32.44 20.20 25.63
N ARG A 124 -33.46 21.04 25.81
CA ARG A 124 -34.10 21.31 27.10
C ARG A 124 -34.49 20.04 27.89
N SER A 125 -34.94 19.00 27.20
CA SER A 125 -35.31 17.70 27.81
C SER A 125 -34.13 17.02 28.51
N TYR A 126 -32.91 17.22 28.00
CA TYR A 126 -31.67 16.75 28.62
C TYR A 126 -31.19 17.68 29.72
N LEU A 127 -31.35 19.01 29.57
CA LEU A 127 -31.00 19.99 30.60
C LEU A 127 -31.76 19.79 31.93
N ALA A 128 -33.00 19.28 31.85
CA ALA A 128 -33.79 18.94 33.04
C ALA A 128 -33.19 17.76 33.85
N LYS A 129 -32.38 16.91 33.20
CA LYS A 129 -31.73 15.73 33.79
C LYS A 129 -30.28 15.98 34.23
N LEU A 130 -29.69 17.13 33.85
CA LEU A 130 -28.37 17.59 34.31
C LEU A 130 -28.46 18.20 35.70
#